data_AF-A0A941A723-F1
#
_entry.id   AF-A0A941A723-F1
#
_cell.length_a   1.000
_cell.length_b   1.000
_cell.length_c   1.000
_cell.angle_alpha   90.00
_cell.angle_beta   90.00
_cell.angle_gamma   90.00
#
_symmetry.space_group_name_H-M   'P 1'
#
loop_
_entity.id
_entity.type
_entity.pdbx_description
1 polymer ?
#
loop_
_entity_poly.entity_id
_entity_poly.type
_entity_poly.pdbx_seq_one_letter_code
_entity_poly.pdbx_strand_id
1 'polypeptide(L)'
;MDNAMFCYQCEQTAGGKGCVKMGVCGKTPEVAGLQDVLVHSLKGIGYYGWQIIQAGGEIDTPTYKFIMDAMFATLTNVNFDPERFVSYIQEANKIKAQLKAQLGDKAKAAPPEADYVAPSTKEEMLKDAPKFGIMTDQAMDMNIRSLQQTLIYGFKGMAAYAHHALVLGKKDREVGNFFFKGLAATLDKTLGVPELLGLCLELGKTNLKCMEMLDAANTGAYGNPEPTELLISKKAGPFIVISGHDMKDLKLLLEQTEGKGINIYTHGEMIPAHGYPELKKHKHLIGNFGTAWQNQQKEFDNLPGCILMTTNCLMTPRDSYRDRIFATSIVSFPDMPYIEERDDRKDFTPVINKALELGGFKENEPERKIVVGFGHHAVLSNAG
;
A
#
# COMPACT_ATOMS: atom_id res chain seq x y z
N MET A 1 -32.72 -0.69 4.02
CA MET A 1 -31.87 -1.80 3.54
C MET A 1 -30.72 -1.86 4.50
N ASP A 2 -30.59 -2.95 5.26
CA ASP A 2 -29.41 -3.14 6.11
C ASP A 2 -28.20 -3.38 5.20
N ASN A 3 -27.35 -2.37 5.12
CA ASN A 3 -26.09 -2.46 4.40
C ASN A 3 -25.10 -3.23 5.28
N ALA A 4 -24.54 -4.33 4.78
CA ALA A 4 -23.52 -5.09 5.51
C ALA A 4 -22.18 -4.36 5.58
N MET A 5 -21.94 -3.42 4.65
CA MET A 5 -20.76 -2.55 4.60
C MET A 5 -21.10 -1.26 3.84
N PHE A 6 -20.19 -0.29 3.78
CA PHE A 6 -20.23 0.77 2.78
C PHE A 6 -18.81 1.15 2.37
N CYS A 7 -18.47 1.05 1.09
CA CYS A 7 -17.18 1.49 0.58
C CYS A 7 -17.29 2.04 -0.84
N TYR A 8 -16.71 3.21 -1.09
CA TYR A 8 -16.72 3.87 -2.41
C TYR A 8 -15.36 4.44 -2.83
N GLN A 9 -14.26 3.91 -2.26
CA GLN A 9 -12.93 4.49 -2.43
C GLN A 9 -12.27 4.22 -3.79
N CYS A 10 -12.81 3.29 -4.59
CA CYS A 10 -12.25 2.94 -5.90
C CYS A 10 -13.24 3.22 -7.02
N GLU A 11 -12.69 3.43 -8.22
CA GLU A 11 -13.46 3.74 -9.43
C GLU A 11 -14.50 2.65 -9.75
N GLN A 12 -14.17 1.39 -9.53
CA GLN A 12 -15.05 0.23 -9.77
C GLN A 12 -16.13 0.02 -8.69
N THR A 13 -16.38 1.00 -7.82
CA THR A 13 -17.42 0.88 -6.79
C THR A 13 -18.79 0.59 -7.42
N ALA A 14 -19.61 -0.24 -6.77
CA ALA A 14 -20.86 -0.72 -7.33
C ALA A 14 -21.77 0.43 -7.76
N GLY A 15 -22.10 0.45 -9.07
CA GLY A 15 -22.95 1.46 -9.70
C GLY A 15 -22.41 2.89 -9.63
N GLY A 16 -21.11 3.09 -9.39
CA GLY A 16 -20.53 4.41 -9.17
C GLY A 16 -21.03 5.09 -7.89
N LYS A 17 -21.58 4.33 -6.93
CA LYS A 17 -22.21 4.86 -5.70
C LYS A 17 -21.59 4.32 -4.43
N GLY A 18 -21.46 2.99 -4.31
CA GLY A 18 -21.00 2.37 -3.08
C GLY A 18 -21.24 0.87 -3.04
N CYS A 19 -20.24 0.12 -2.61
CA CYS A 19 -20.36 -1.30 -2.33
C CYS A 19 -21.02 -1.50 -0.96
N VAL A 20 -22.20 -2.13 -0.92
CA VAL A 20 -23.01 -2.27 0.31
C VAL A 20 -23.23 -3.70 0.82
N LYS A 21 -22.89 -4.70 0.01
CA LYS A 21 -23.00 -6.13 0.35
C LYS A 21 -21.65 -6.84 0.30
N MET A 22 -20.87 -6.54 -0.72
CA MET A 22 -19.50 -7.02 -0.93
C MET A 22 -18.82 -6.02 -1.87
N GLY A 23 -17.51 -5.83 -1.72
CA GLY A 23 -16.73 -5.03 -2.65
C GLY A 23 -16.65 -5.69 -4.02
N VAL A 24 -16.73 -4.90 -5.10
CA VAL A 24 -16.44 -5.39 -6.46
C VAL A 24 -15.02 -5.97 -6.55
N CYS A 25 -14.10 -5.45 -5.74
CA CYS A 25 -12.75 -5.97 -5.57
C CYS A 25 -12.63 -7.29 -4.78
N GLY A 26 -13.75 -7.88 -4.32
CA GLY A 26 -13.75 -9.08 -3.48
C GLY A 26 -13.61 -8.82 -1.98
N LYS A 27 -13.52 -7.55 -1.54
CA LYS A 27 -13.48 -7.19 -0.11
C LYS A 27 -14.79 -7.60 0.58
N THR A 28 -14.70 -8.41 1.62
CA THR A 28 -15.86 -8.86 2.41
C THR A 28 -16.33 -7.77 3.38
N PRO A 29 -17.58 -7.83 3.87
CA PRO A 29 -18.06 -6.95 4.94
C PRO A 29 -17.21 -6.98 6.21
N GLU A 30 -16.70 -8.16 6.58
CA GLU A 30 -15.78 -8.34 7.72
C GLU A 30 -14.53 -7.50 7.56
N VAL A 31 -13.83 -7.64 6.43
CA VAL A 31 -12.61 -6.87 6.14
C VAL A 31 -12.93 -5.37 6.03
N ALA A 32 -14.05 -5.01 5.39
CA ALA A 32 -14.46 -3.61 5.31
C ALA A 32 -14.70 -2.98 6.69
N GLY A 33 -15.40 -3.68 7.58
CA GLY A 33 -15.66 -3.22 8.94
C GLY A 33 -14.38 -3.07 9.76
N LEU A 34 -13.44 -4.01 9.65
CA LEU A 34 -12.14 -3.90 10.31
C LEU A 34 -11.29 -2.75 9.75
N GLN A 35 -11.34 -2.49 8.44
CA GLN A 35 -10.70 -1.30 7.87
C GLN A 35 -11.31 0.00 8.39
N ASP A 36 -12.64 0.07 8.57
CA ASP A 36 -13.31 1.25 9.14
C ASP A 36 -12.90 1.48 10.60
N VAL A 37 -12.84 0.42 11.42
CA VAL A 37 -12.32 0.49 12.80
C VAL A 37 -10.86 0.96 12.81
N LEU A 38 -10.01 0.39 11.95
CA LEU A 38 -8.59 0.79 11.87
C LEU A 38 -8.46 2.27 11.49
N VAL A 39 -9.13 2.72 10.43
CA VAL A 39 -9.08 4.14 10.01
C VAL A 39 -9.57 5.05 11.14
N HIS A 40 -10.62 4.67 11.88
CA HIS A 40 -11.07 5.44 13.03
C HIS A 40 -10.01 5.49 14.15
N SER A 41 -9.38 4.37 14.50
CA SER A 41 -8.28 4.33 15.48
C SER A 41 -7.09 5.20 15.06
N LEU A 42 -6.76 5.24 13.76
CA LEU A 42 -5.72 6.10 13.20
C LEU A 42 -6.07 7.60 13.33
N LYS A 43 -7.34 7.98 13.26
CA LYS A 43 -7.77 9.36 13.55
C LYS A 43 -7.44 9.76 15.00
N GLY A 44 -7.63 8.85 15.95
CA GLY A 44 -7.23 9.05 17.35
C GLY A 44 -5.71 9.23 17.51
N ILE A 45 -4.91 8.41 16.84
CA ILE A 45 -3.44 8.61 16.78
C ILE A 45 -3.11 9.98 16.19
N GLY A 46 -3.75 10.34 15.08
CA GLY A 46 -3.60 11.64 14.44
C GLY A 46 -3.86 12.79 15.41
N TYR A 47 -4.94 12.71 16.18
CA TYR A 47 -5.30 13.71 17.18
C TYR A 47 -4.21 13.94 18.24
N TYR A 48 -3.73 12.90 18.92
CA TYR A 48 -2.69 13.05 19.94
C TYR A 48 -1.33 13.42 19.35
N GLY A 49 -0.95 12.80 18.23
CA GLY A 49 0.32 13.14 17.58
C GLY A 49 0.34 14.59 17.08
N TRP A 50 -0.80 15.10 16.59
CA TRP A 50 -0.90 16.50 16.21
C TRP A 50 -0.76 17.45 17.40
N GLN A 51 -1.32 17.12 18.56
CA GLN A 51 -1.09 17.90 19.78
C GLN A 51 0.38 17.94 20.18
N ILE A 52 1.10 16.81 20.10
CA ILE A 52 2.54 16.75 20.38
C ILE A 52 3.29 17.69 19.43
N ILE A 53 3.00 17.62 18.14
CA ILE A 53 3.63 18.46 17.11
C ILE A 53 3.32 19.96 17.37
N GLN A 54 2.09 20.31 17.73
CA GLN A 54 1.71 21.69 18.07
C GLN A 54 2.41 22.21 19.33
N ALA A 55 2.74 21.31 20.27
CA ALA A 55 3.52 21.64 21.46
C ALA A 55 5.05 21.69 21.19
N GLY A 56 5.48 21.57 19.92
CA GLY A 56 6.89 21.57 19.52
C GLY A 56 7.61 20.23 19.69
N GLY A 57 6.88 19.16 20.02
CA GLY A 57 7.41 17.81 20.12
C GLY A 57 7.59 17.13 18.76
N GLU A 58 8.23 15.97 18.79
CA GLU A 58 8.44 15.11 17.63
C GLU A 58 7.80 13.75 17.84
N ILE A 59 7.35 13.15 16.75
CA ILE A 59 6.87 11.76 16.70
C ILE A 59 8.02 10.87 16.26
N ASP A 60 8.11 9.67 16.81
CA ASP A 60 9.18 8.74 16.48
C ASP A 60 8.96 8.05 15.12
N THR A 61 10.04 7.53 14.54
CA THR A 61 10.00 6.84 13.23
C THR A 61 9.07 5.61 13.23
N PRO A 62 9.05 4.76 14.29
CA PRO A 62 8.12 3.64 14.35
C PRO A 62 6.64 4.07 14.26
N THR A 63 6.22 5.12 14.96
CA THR A 63 4.84 5.63 14.88
C THR A 63 4.53 6.17 13.49
N TYR A 64 5.46 6.91 12.88
CA TYR A 64 5.31 7.36 11.48
C TYR A 64 5.13 6.17 10.53
N LYS A 65 6.00 5.17 10.61
CA LYS A 65 5.94 3.96 9.78
C LYS A 65 4.60 3.26 9.96
N PHE A 66 4.16 3.07 11.19
CA PHE A 66 2.89 2.42 11.49
C PHE A 66 1.70 3.12 10.82
N ILE A 67 1.62 4.46 10.90
CA ILE A 67 0.53 5.20 10.24
C ILE A 67 0.54 4.99 8.73
N MET A 68 1.72 5.08 8.10
CA MET A 68 1.84 4.88 6.65
C MET A 68 1.41 3.46 6.27
N ASP A 69 1.94 2.46 6.96
CA ASP A 69 1.65 1.04 6.68
C ASP A 69 0.16 0.73 6.90
N ALA A 70 -0.42 1.20 8.00
CA ALA A 70 -1.81 0.96 8.34
C ALA A 70 -2.77 1.69 7.38
N MET A 71 -2.46 2.92 6.97
CA MET A 71 -3.23 3.62 5.94
C MET A 71 -3.14 2.89 4.60
N PHE A 72 -1.93 2.50 4.19
CA PHE A 72 -1.69 1.78 2.94
C PHE A 72 -2.39 0.41 2.94
N ALA A 73 -2.39 -0.33 4.05
CA ALA A 73 -3.09 -1.61 4.18
C ALA A 73 -4.60 -1.53 3.89
N THR A 74 -5.22 -0.35 4.05
CA THR A 74 -6.64 -0.11 3.77
C THR A 74 -6.92 0.40 2.35
N LEU A 75 -5.89 0.57 1.52
CA LEU A 75 -6.02 0.91 0.11
C LEU A 75 -6.57 -0.30 -0.67
N THR A 76 -7.22 -0.04 -1.80
CA THR A 76 -7.87 -1.07 -2.62
C THR A 76 -6.86 -2.12 -3.09
N ASN A 77 -7.23 -3.39 -2.98
CA ASN A 77 -6.43 -4.54 -3.40
C ASN A 77 -5.07 -4.67 -2.70
N VAL A 78 -4.93 -4.14 -1.48
CA VAL A 78 -3.72 -4.32 -0.67
C VAL A 78 -3.84 -5.53 0.24
N ASN A 79 -4.79 -5.51 1.18
CA ASN A 79 -4.88 -6.52 2.24
C ASN A 79 -6.33 -6.96 2.47
N PHE A 80 -6.54 -8.28 2.45
CA PHE A 80 -7.82 -8.96 2.63
C PHE A 80 -7.84 -9.88 3.85
N ASP A 81 -6.78 -9.91 4.64
CA ASP A 81 -6.64 -10.78 5.80
C ASP A 81 -7.18 -10.09 7.06
N PRO A 82 -8.30 -10.58 7.65
CA PRO A 82 -8.89 -9.97 8.83
C PRO A 82 -7.96 -9.99 10.05
N GLU A 83 -7.13 -11.03 10.22
CA GLU A 83 -6.25 -11.15 11.39
C GLU A 83 -5.11 -10.11 11.36
N ARG A 84 -4.68 -9.71 10.16
CA ARG A 84 -3.76 -8.57 9.99
C ARG A 84 -4.39 -7.27 10.46
N PHE A 85 -5.66 -7.03 10.13
CA PHE A 85 -6.35 -5.81 10.59
C PHE A 85 -6.57 -5.81 12.10
N VAL A 86 -6.88 -6.95 12.72
CA VAL A 86 -6.93 -7.08 14.19
C VAL A 86 -5.59 -6.66 14.80
N SER A 87 -4.49 -7.16 14.25
CA SER A 87 -3.14 -6.82 14.71
C SER A 87 -2.82 -5.33 14.57
N TYR A 88 -3.17 -4.71 13.43
CA TYR A 88 -3.03 -3.27 13.24
C TYR A 88 -3.89 -2.46 14.22
N ILE A 89 -5.14 -2.86 14.48
CA ILE A 89 -6.03 -2.16 15.41
C ILE A 89 -5.47 -2.21 16.84
N GLN A 90 -4.97 -3.38 17.27
CA GLN A 90 -4.33 -3.52 18.58
C GLN A 90 -3.07 -2.68 18.70
N GLU A 91 -2.24 -2.62 17.66
CA GLU A 91 -1.06 -1.76 17.66
C GLU A 91 -1.44 -0.27 17.69
N ALA A 92 -2.52 0.11 16.99
CA ALA A 92 -3.05 1.46 17.04
C ALA A 92 -3.44 1.87 18.47
N ASN A 93 -4.05 0.96 19.24
CA ASN A 93 -4.37 1.20 20.65
C ASN A 93 -3.11 1.47 21.49
N LYS A 94 -2.04 0.68 21.30
CA LYS A 94 -0.77 0.85 22.03
C LYS A 94 -0.11 2.18 21.71
N ILE A 95 0.04 2.51 20.43
CA ILE A 95 0.63 3.77 19.96
C ILE A 95 -0.17 4.95 20.51
N LYS A 96 -1.50 4.88 20.45
CA LYS A 96 -2.34 5.94 20.98
C LYS A 96 -2.14 6.15 22.49
N ALA A 97 -2.04 5.07 23.26
CA ALA A 97 -1.74 5.13 24.69
C ALA A 97 -0.35 5.74 24.97
N GLN A 98 0.65 5.42 24.15
CA GLN A 98 2.01 6.00 24.24
C GLN A 98 1.98 7.51 23.97
N LEU A 99 1.32 7.97 22.91
CA LEU A 99 1.21 9.39 22.58
C LEU A 99 0.45 10.18 23.67
N LYS A 100 -0.61 9.60 24.23
CA LYS A 100 -1.30 10.17 25.41
C LYS A 100 -0.37 10.33 26.60
N ALA A 101 0.39 9.29 26.93
CA ALA A 101 1.35 9.33 28.04
C ALA A 101 2.45 10.37 27.81
N GLN A 102 2.92 10.53 26.58
CA GLN A 102 3.90 11.56 26.19
C GLN A 102 3.36 12.98 26.40
N LEU A 103 2.07 13.22 26.16
CA LEU A 103 1.43 14.50 26.43
C LEU A 103 1.25 14.78 27.93
N GLY A 104 0.95 13.75 28.73
CA GLY A 104 0.68 13.88 30.16
C GLY A 104 -0.37 14.96 30.44
N ASP A 105 -0.11 15.84 31.40
CA ASP A 105 -1.01 16.95 31.78
C ASP A 105 -1.21 17.99 30.66
N LYS A 106 -0.39 17.96 29.60
CA LYS A 106 -0.55 18.85 28.43
C LYS A 106 -1.62 18.34 27.46
N ALA A 107 -2.14 17.13 27.64
CA ALA A 107 -3.19 16.60 26.80
C ALA A 107 -4.46 17.43 26.94
N LYS A 108 -4.94 18.00 25.84
CA LYS A 108 -6.26 18.66 25.81
C LYS A 108 -7.36 17.61 25.97
N ALA A 109 -8.51 18.04 26.49
CA ALA A 109 -9.72 17.22 26.51
C ALA A 109 -10.04 16.73 25.10
N ALA A 110 -10.02 15.40 24.92
CA ALA A 110 -10.20 14.77 23.63
C ALA A 110 -11.68 14.50 23.35
N PRO A 111 -12.13 14.60 22.09
CA PRO A 111 -13.46 14.11 21.73
C PRO A 111 -13.52 12.57 21.93
N PRO A 112 -14.69 12.00 22.27
CA PRO A 112 -14.84 10.55 22.46
C PRO A 112 -14.31 9.71 21.30
N GLU A 113 -14.43 10.22 20.07
CA GLU A 113 -13.93 9.61 18.85
C GLU A 113 -12.39 9.49 18.83
N ALA A 114 -11.66 10.49 19.35
CA ALA A 114 -10.21 10.38 19.48
C ALA A 114 -9.82 9.41 20.61
N ASP A 115 -10.63 9.34 21.67
CA ASP A 115 -10.39 8.49 22.83
C ASP A 115 -10.70 7.00 22.60
N TYR A 116 -11.56 6.66 21.63
CA TYR A 116 -12.04 5.29 21.37
C TYR A 116 -10.94 4.21 21.36
N VAL A 117 -10.98 3.29 22.32
CA VAL A 117 -10.06 2.14 22.37
C VAL A 117 -10.81 0.93 21.82
N ALA A 118 -10.29 0.35 20.74
CA ALA A 118 -10.91 -0.83 20.16
C ALA A 118 -10.79 -2.04 21.11
N PRO A 119 -11.78 -2.95 21.15
CA PRO A 119 -11.71 -4.17 21.94
C PRO A 119 -10.62 -5.11 21.43
N SER A 120 -10.29 -6.15 22.21
CA SER A 120 -9.14 -7.02 21.90
C SER A 120 -9.46 -8.14 20.90
N THR A 121 -10.73 -8.54 20.76
CA THR A 121 -11.14 -9.65 19.88
C THR A 121 -11.74 -9.15 18.57
N LYS A 122 -11.58 -9.95 17.50
CA LYS A 122 -12.13 -9.64 16.18
C LYS A 122 -13.65 -9.48 16.23
N GLU A 123 -14.33 -10.38 16.93
CA GLU A 123 -15.79 -10.41 17.04
C GLU A 123 -16.32 -9.13 17.71
N GLU A 124 -15.62 -8.62 18.72
CA GLU A 124 -15.99 -7.35 19.37
C GLU A 124 -15.65 -6.14 18.50
N MET A 125 -14.52 -6.14 17.79
CA MET A 125 -14.19 -5.08 16.83
C MET A 125 -15.25 -4.97 15.73
N LEU A 126 -15.75 -6.11 15.23
CA LEU A 126 -16.81 -6.17 14.24
C LEU A 126 -18.17 -5.68 14.79
N LYS A 127 -18.44 -5.85 16.08
CA LYS A 127 -19.63 -5.26 16.73
C LYS A 127 -19.53 -3.72 16.79
N ASP A 128 -18.32 -3.19 16.90
CA ASP A 128 -18.07 -1.75 16.91
C ASP A 128 -18.00 -1.14 15.51
N ALA A 129 -17.61 -1.89 14.49
CA ALA A 129 -17.44 -1.41 13.11
C ALA A 129 -18.61 -0.56 12.56
N PRO A 130 -19.90 -0.90 12.77
CA PRO A 130 -21.02 -0.06 12.32
C PRO A 130 -21.02 1.37 12.88
N LYS A 131 -20.31 1.64 13.98
CA LYS A 131 -20.17 2.98 14.58
C LYS A 131 -19.23 3.89 13.77
N PHE A 132 -18.40 3.32 12.90
CA PHE A 132 -17.31 4.05 12.23
C PHE A 132 -17.37 4.02 10.70
N GLY A 133 -18.43 3.45 10.15
CA GLY A 133 -18.67 3.45 8.72
C GLY A 133 -18.82 4.88 8.16
N ILE A 134 -18.47 5.03 6.88
CA ILE A 134 -18.49 6.33 6.16
C ILE A 134 -19.87 7.02 6.24
N MET A 135 -20.94 6.22 6.22
CA MET A 135 -22.32 6.70 6.22
C MET A 135 -22.97 6.69 7.61
N THR A 136 -22.24 6.37 8.69
CA THR A 136 -22.85 6.16 10.01
C THR A 136 -23.56 7.41 10.54
N ASP A 137 -22.92 8.58 10.48
CA ASP A 137 -23.54 9.84 10.89
C ASP A 137 -24.47 10.39 9.81
N GLN A 138 -25.74 9.96 9.80
CA GLN A 138 -26.74 10.38 8.82
C GLN A 138 -27.01 11.90 8.81
N ALA A 139 -26.67 12.62 9.88
CA ALA A 139 -26.89 14.06 9.99
C ALA A 139 -25.72 14.88 9.42
N MET A 140 -24.58 14.25 9.14
CA MET A 140 -23.41 14.92 8.56
C MET A 140 -23.73 15.49 7.17
N ASP A 141 -23.38 16.76 6.96
CA ASP A 141 -23.44 17.40 5.66
C ASP A 141 -22.63 16.62 4.61
N MET A 142 -23.22 16.44 3.43
CA MET A 142 -22.61 15.60 2.39
C MET A 142 -21.34 16.20 1.79
N ASN A 143 -21.18 17.53 1.76
CA ASN A 143 -19.96 18.18 1.31
C ASN A 143 -18.84 17.99 2.34
N ILE A 144 -19.15 18.14 3.63
CA ILE A 144 -18.22 17.85 4.73
C ILE A 144 -17.76 16.39 4.65
N ARG A 145 -18.69 15.44 4.51
CA ARG A 145 -18.36 14.01 4.34
C ARG A 145 -17.46 13.79 3.12
N SER A 146 -17.82 14.36 1.97
CA SER A 146 -17.07 14.22 0.72
C SER A 146 -15.62 14.70 0.88
N LEU A 147 -15.41 15.87 1.49
CA LEU A 147 -14.08 16.43 1.72
C LEU A 147 -13.27 15.60 2.73
N GLN A 148 -13.90 15.15 3.82
CA GLN A 148 -13.22 14.26 4.78
C GLN A 148 -12.81 12.94 4.14
N GLN A 149 -13.66 12.33 3.31
CA GLN A 149 -13.29 11.09 2.61
C GLN A 149 -12.25 11.33 1.53
N THR A 150 -12.29 12.47 0.85
CA THR A 150 -11.23 12.90 -0.08
C THR A 150 -9.87 12.97 0.62
N LEU A 151 -9.82 13.59 1.82
CA LEU A 151 -8.62 13.61 2.65
C LEU A 151 -8.15 12.19 3.00
N ILE A 152 -9.04 11.35 3.54
CA ILE A 152 -8.70 9.98 3.94
C ILE A 152 -8.16 9.18 2.75
N TYR A 153 -8.76 9.28 1.56
CA TYR A 153 -8.31 8.54 0.38
C TYR A 153 -7.00 9.07 -0.18
N GLY A 154 -6.81 10.38 -0.22
CA GLY A 154 -5.51 10.94 -0.60
C GLY A 154 -4.42 10.59 0.42
N PHE A 155 -4.73 10.48 1.73
CA PHE A 155 -3.78 9.96 2.71
C PHE A 155 -3.41 8.49 2.47
N LYS A 156 -4.34 7.63 2.04
CA LYS A 156 -3.99 6.25 1.68
C LYS A 156 -3.01 6.20 0.50
N GLY A 157 -3.20 7.06 -0.51
CA GLY A 157 -2.28 7.20 -1.64
C GLY A 157 -0.91 7.76 -1.23
N MET A 158 -0.89 8.87 -0.49
CA MET A 158 0.34 9.47 0.01
C MET A 158 1.11 8.52 0.95
N ALA A 159 0.40 7.72 1.75
CA ALA A 159 0.99 6.70 2.60
C ALA A 159 1.72 5.62 1.82
N ALA A 160 1.20 5.21 0.65
CA ALA A 160 1.89 4.26 -0.22
C ALA A 160 3.24 4.82 -0.70
N TYR A 161 3.27 6.08 -1.15
CA TYR A 161 4.53 6.70 -1.58
C TYR A 161 5.50 6.91 -0.41
N ALA A 162 5.01 7.37 0.73
CA ALA A 162 5.81 7.57 1.93
C ALA A 162 6.39 6.27 2.47
N HIS A 163 5.63 5.16 2.41
CA HIS A 163 6.10 3.81 2.75
C HIS A 163 7.32 3.43 1.92
N HIS A 164 7.24 3.51 0.59
CA HIS A 164 8.36 3.14 -0.27
C HIS A 164 9.58 4.05 -0.10
N ALA A 165 9.37 5.34 0.12
CA ALA A 165 10.47 6.25 0.43
C ALA A 165 11.17 5.84 1.75
N LEU A 166 10.39 5.49 2.78
CA LEU A 166 10.89 5.07 4.08
C LEU A 166 11.62 3.72 4.02
N VAL A 167 11.14 2.78 3.21
CA VAL A 167 11.81 1.50 2.92
C VAL A 167 13.24 1.71 2.38
N LEU A 168 13.47 2.82 1.68
CA LEU A 168 14.77 3.29 1.18
C LEU A 168 15.47 4.30 2.09
N GLY A 169 15.00 4.45 3.33
CA GLY A 169 15.60 5.30 4.35
C GLY A 169 15.35 6.81 4.16
N LYS A 170 14.40 7.20 3.29
CA LYS A 170 14.00 8.60 3.09
C LYS A 170 12.73 8.92 3.85
N LYS A 171 12.74 10.05 4.56
CA LYS A 171 11.57 10.60 5.24
C LYS A 171 11.63 12.12 5.23
N ASP A 172 10.47 12.75 5.27
CA ASP A 172 10.33 14.20 5.36
C ASP A 172 9.35 14.55 6.49
N ARG A 173 9.73 15.54 7.30
CA ARG A 173 8.97 15.95 8.49
C ARG A 173 7.64 16.60 8.12
N GLU A 174 7.56 17.35 7.02
CA GLU A 174 6.31 17.98 6.58
C GLU A 174 5.32 16.91 6.11
N VAL A 175 5.79 15.96 5.29
CA VAL A 175 5.00 14.81 4.85
C VAL A 175 4.49 14.00 6.04
N GLY A 176 5.39 13.65 6.97
CA GLY A 176 5.05 12.90 8.18
C GLY A 176 4.03 13.63 9.07
N ASN A 177 4.27 14.90 9.39
CA ASN A 177 3.41 15.69 10.26
C ASN A 177 2.00 15.89 9.67
N PHE A 178 1.89 15.98 8.34
CA PHE A 178 0.62 16.24 7.69
C PHE A 178 -0.38 15.08 7.86
N PHE A 179 0.07 13.83 7.98
CA PHE A 179 -0.80 12.72 8.36
C PHE A 179 -1.52 12.97 9.68
N PHE A 180 -0.79 13.42 10.71
CA PHE A 180 -1.38 13.69 12.03
C PHE A 180 -2.35 14.87 11.97
N LYS A 181 -1.94 15.97 11.34
CA LYS A 181 -2.76 17.17 11.16
C LYS A 181 -4.09 16.83 10.48
N GLY A 182 -4.04 16.17 9.32
CA GLY A 182 -5.24 15.89 8.55
C GLY A 182 -6.13 14.82 9.18
N LEU A 183 -5.56 13.76 9.75
CA LEU A 183 -6.33 12.75 10.49
C LEU A 183 -7.06 13.39 11.69
N ALA A 184 -6.37 14.24 12.46
CA ALA A 184 -6.97 15.00 13.56
C ALA A 184 -8.12 15.90 13.08
N ALA A 185 -7.92 16.61 11.96
CA ALA A 185 -8.94 17.49 11.38
C ALA A 185 -10.24 16.76 11.02
N THR A 186 -10.19 15.48 10.66
CA THR A 186 -11.41 14.70 10.39
C THR A 186 -12.25 14.38 11.63
N LEU A 187 -11.76 14.70 12.83
CA LEU A 187 -12.51 14.62 14.09
C LEU A 187 -13.00 16.00 14.58
N ASP A 188 -12.54 17.09 13.97
CA ASP A 188 -12.89 18.44 14.37
C ASP A 188 -14.23 18.86 13.73
N LYS A 189 -15.28 18.87 14.54
CA LYS A 189 -16.64 19.22 14.12
C LYS A 189 -16.84 20.72 13.89
N THR A 190 -15.85 21.55 14.19
CA THR A 190 -15.90 23.01 13.97
C THR A 190 -15.45 23.41 12.57
N LEU A 191 -14.80 22.52 11.82
CA LEU A 191 -14.33 22.80 10.47
C LEU A 191 -15.47 22.73 9.46
N GLY A 192 -15.63 23.81 8.71
CA GLY A 192 -16.59 23.91 7.61
C GLY A 192 -15.99 23.47 6.27
N VAL A 193 -16.78 23.67 5.22
CA VAL A 193 -16.39 23.40 3.83
C VAL A 193 -15.11 24.16 3.43
N PRO A 194 -14.94 25.46 3.71
CA PRO A 194 -13.73 26.19 3.31
C PRO A 194 -12.45 25.62 3.94
N GLU A 195 -12.49 25.28 5.23
CA GLU A 195 -11.33 24.77 5.97
C GLU A 195 -10.94 23.37 5.47
N LEU A 196 -11.93 22.49 5.29
CA LEU A 196 -11.68 21.13 4.78
C LEU A 196 -11.21 21.14 3.33
N LEU A 197 -11.74 22.04 2.49
CA LEU A 197 -11.23 22.23 1.12
C LEU A 197 -9.77 22.71 1.13
N GLY A 198 -9.43 23.65 2.03
CA GLY A 198 -8.05 24.10 2.25
C GLY A 198 -7.12 22.94 2.60
N LEU A 199 -7.55 22.04 3.48
CA LEU A 199 -6.80 20.82 3.81
C LEU A 199 -6.65 19.87 2.62
N CYS A 200 -7.66 19.71 1.77
CA CYS A 200 -7.55 18.90 0.54
C CYS A 200 -6.51 19.49 -0.44
N LEU A 201 -6.43 20.81 -0.56
CA LEU A 201 -5.42 21.47 -1.38
C LEU A 201 -4.02 21.33 -0.77
N GLU A 202 -3.90 21.46 0.55
CA GLU A 202 -2.66 21.21 1.27
C GLU A 202 -2.19 19.76 1.07
N LEU A 203 -3.12 18.79 1.11
CA LEU A 203 -2.83 17.38 0.79
C LEU A 203 -2.25 17.22 -0.62
N GLY A 204 -2.79 17.90 -1.63
CA GLY A 204 -2.23 17.87 -2.98
C GLY A 204 -0.78 18.36 -3.02
N LYS A 205 -0.49 19.47 -2.34
CA LYS A 205 0.86 20.04 -2.24
C LYS A 205 1.81 19.10 -1.48
N THR A 206 1.41 18.58 -0.33
CA THR A 206 2.24 17.68 0.47
C THR A 206 2.45 16.33 -0.23
N ASN A 207 1.46 15.84 -0.97
CA ASN A 207 1.60 14.62 -1.77
C ASN A 207 2.60 14.81 -2.93
N LEU A 208 2.62 15.97 -3.58
CA LEU A 208 3.67 16.29 -4.57
C LEU A 208 5.06 16.20 -3.94
N LYS A 209 5.26 16.80 -2.77
CA LYS A 209 6.52 16.68 -2.01
C LYS A 209 6.83 15.24 -1.62
N CYS A 210 5.83 14.44 -1.27
CA CYS A 210 6.00 13.02 -1.00
C CYS A 210 6.46 12.24 -2.25
N MET A 211 5.92 12.58 -3.43
CA MET A 211 6.35 12.00 -4.70
C MET A 211 7.77 12.42 -5.09
N GLU A 212 8.14 13.69 -4.88
CA GLU A 212 9.52 14.17 -5.04
C GLU A 212 10.49 13.40 -4.13
N MET A 213 10.10 13.16 -2.88
CA MET A 213 10.89 12.37 -1.93
C MET A 213 11.07 10.92 -2.41
N LEU A 214 10.01 10.29 -2.93
CA LEU A 214 10.08 8.93 -3.46
C LEU A 214 10.90 8.86 -4.76
N ASP A 215 10.77 9.84 -5.66
CA ASP A 215 11.58 9.97 -6.87
C ASP A 215 13.07 10.03 -6.50
N ALA A 216 13.44 10.92 -5.57
CA ALA A 216 14.82 11.04 -5.08
C ALA A 216 15.31 9.76 -4.37
N ALA A 217 14.43 9.05 -3.67
CA ALA A 217 14.76 7.78 -3.03
C ALA A 217 15.11 6.71 -4.08
N ASN A 218 14.26 6.52 -5.09
CA ASN A 218 14.45 5.52 -6.13
C ASN A 218 15.62 5.87 -7.06
N THR A 219 15.66 7.10 -7.59
CA THR A 219 16.73 7.54 -8.50
C THR A 219 18.09 7.56 -7.81
N GLY A 220 18.13 7.95 -6.53
CA GLY A 220 19.35 7.90 -5.72
C GLY A 220 19.82 6.47 -5.41
N ALA A 221 18.90 5.53 -5.23
CA ALA A 221 19.23 4.13 -4.94
C ALA A 221 19.56 3.30 -6.18
N TYR A 222 18.90 3.58 -7.31
CA TYR A 222 18.91 2.71 -8.49
C TYR A 222 19.37 3.38 -9.80
N GLY A 223 19.72 4.67 -9.74
CA GLY A 223 20.06 5.50 -10.90
C GLY A 223 18.83 6.13 -11.56
N ASN A 224 19.05 7.14 -12.40
CA ASN A 224 17.97 7.74 -13.18
C ASN A 224 17.47 6.75 -14.25
N PRO A 225 16.14 6.58 -14.44
CA PRO A 225 15.62 5.79 -15.53
C PRO A 225 16.13 6.28 -16.89
N GLU A 226 16.52 5.33 -17.74
CA GLU A 226 16.98 5.60 -19.11
C GLU A 226 16.23 4.74 -20.13
N PRO A 227 16.03 5.23 -21.38
CA PRO A 227 15.37 4.48 -22.45
C PRO A 227 15.94 3.06 -22.58
N THR A 228 15.09 2.06 -22.35
CA THR A 228 15.50 0.65 -22.27
C THR A 228 14.49 -0.24 -22.97
N GLU A 229 14.97 -1.13 -23.83
CA GLU A 229 14.16 -2.22 -24.38
C GLU A 229 14.03 -3.36 -23.37
N LEU A 230 12.82 -3.89 -23.20
CA LEU A 230 12.55 -5.05 -22.37
C LEU A 230 11.71 -6.10 -23.13
N LEU A 231 11.86 -7.37 -22.78
CA LEU A 231 11.13 -8.48 -23.39
C LEU A 231 9.69 -8.56 -22.85
N ILE A 232 8.71 -8.77 -23.73
CA ILE A 232 7.31 -9.07 -23.36
C ILE A 232 6.85 -10.46 -23.84
N SER A 233 7.79 -11.27 -24.29
CA SER A 233 7.60 -12.66 -24.70
C SER A 233 8.13 -13.63 -23.64
N LYS A 234 7.59 -14.85 -23.62
CA LYS A 234 8.02 -15.90 -22.69
C LYS A 234 9.37 -16.48 -23.09
N LYS A 235 10.17 -16.83 -22.08
CA LYS A 235 11.45 -17.52 -22.20
C LYS A 235 11.40 -18.83 -21.43
N ALA A 236 11.98 -19.87 -22.01
CA ALA A 236 12.06 -21.18 -21.41
C ALA A 236 12.84 -21.15 -20.08
N GLY A 237 12.48 -22.08 -19.19
CA GLY A 237 13.10 -22.28 -17.89
C GLY A 237 12.31 -21.69 -16.72
N PRO A 238 12.74 -21.99 -15.47
CA PRO A 238 12.12 -21.51 -14.23
C PRO A 238 11.99 -19.99 -14.20
N PHE A 239 10.91 -19.48 -13.61
CA PHE A 239 10.73 -18.03 -13.51
C PHE A 239 9.92 -17.59 -12.29
N ILE A 240 10.14 -16.33 -11.91
CA ILE A 240 9.37 -15.61 -10.88
C ILE A 240 8.80 -14.34 -11.53
N VAL A 241 7.52 -14.09 -11.28
CA VAL A 241 6.83 -12.85 -11.64
C VAL A 241 6.70 -11.98 -10.39
N ILE A 242 7.37 -10.83 -10.35
CA ILE A 242 7.22 -9.86 -9.26
C ILE A 242 6.27 -8.74 -9.67
N SER A 243 5.31 -8.43 -8.81
CA SER A 243 4.31 -7.38 -9.04
C SER A 243 4.17 -6.45 -7.82
N GLY A 244 3.42 -5.37 -8.00
CA GLY A 244 3.37 -4.24 -7.09
C GLY A 244 4.35 -3.15 -7.51
N HIS A 245 5.04 -2.54 -6.55
CA HIS A 245 5.81 -1.30 -6.77
C HIS A 245 7.17 -1.28 -6.03
N ASP A 246 7.46 -2.25 -5.16
CA ASP A 246 8.64 -2.15 -4.29
C ASP A 246 9.93 -2.58 -4.99
N MET A 247 10.77 -1.58 -5.30
CA MET A 247 12.06 -1.80 -5.98
C MET A 247 13.13 -2.41 -5.07
N LYS A 248 13.00 -2.28 -3.73
CA LYS A 248 13.94 -2.91 -2.78
C LYS A 248 13.72 -4.42 -2.75
N ASP A 249 12.46 -4.85 -2.75
CA ASP A 249 12.10 -6.27 -2.88
C ASP A 249 12.60 -6.86 -4.19
N LEU A 250 12.47 -6.13 -5.31
CA LEU A 250 13.05 -6.57 -6.59
C LEU A 250 14.58 -6.70 -6.49
N LYS A 251 15.29 -5.71 -5.94
CA LYS A 251 16.76 -5.77 -5.79
C LYS A 251 17.17 -6.99 -4.95
N LEU A 252 16.54 -7.19 -3.81
CA LEU A 252 16.81 -8.33 -2.93
C LEU A 252 16.51 -9.67 -3.63
N LEU A 253 15.43 -9.74 -4.41
CA LEU A 253 15.10 -10.93 -5.19
C LEU A 253 16.16 -11.21 -6.27
N LEU A 254 16.59 -10.18 -7.00
CA LEU A 254 17.63 -10.30 -8.03
C LEU A 254 18.95 -10.80 -7.43
N GLU A 255 19.37 -10.23 -6.31
CA GLU A 255 20.58 -10.63 -5.59
C GLU A 255 20.50 -12.10 -5.12
N GLN A 256 19.34 -12.54 -4.61
CA GLN A 256 19.16 -13.92 -4.11
C GLN A 256 18.95 -14.96 -5.22
N THR A 257 18.62 -14.53 -6.44
CA THR A 257 18.37 -15.38 -7.62
C THR A 257 19.53 -15.43 -8.61
N GLU A 258 20.54 -14.59 -8.42
CA GLU A 258 21.76 -14.54 -9.26
C GLU A 258 22.41 -15.93 -9.36
N GLY A 259 22.72 -16.35 -10.59
CA GLY A 259 23.34 -17.66 -10.85
C GLY A 259 22.44 -18.89 -10.65
N LYS A 260 21.15 -18.75 -10.30
CA LYS A 260 20.24 -19.88 -10.06
C LYS A 260 19.48 -20.39 -11.30
N GLY A 261 19.68 -19.75 -12.45
CA GLY A 261 18.98 -20.12 -13.69
C GLY A 261 17.47 -19.81 -13.68
N ILE A 262 17.05 -18.83 -12.87
CA ILE A 262 15.66 -18.38 -12.76
C ILE A 262 15.52 -17.06 -13.52
N ASN A 263 14.57 -17.01 -14.44
CA ASN A 263 14.18 -15.77 -15.12
C ASN A 263 13.28 -14.92 -14.20
N ILE A 264 13.57 -13.63 -14.09
CA ILE A 264 12.74 -12.67 -13.36
C ILE A 264 11.95 -11.83 -14.35
N TYR A 265 10.62 -11.87 -14.20
CA TYR A 265 9.68 -11.04 -14.91
C TYR A 265 9.06 -10.02 -13.95
N THR A 266 8.91 -8.78 -14.40
CA THR A 266 8.02 -7.81 -13.76
C THR A 266 6.57 -8.04 -14.20
N HIS A 267 5.58 -7.54 -13.45
CA HIS A 267 4.17 -7.50 -13.86
C HIS A 267 3.49 -6.24 -13.34
N GLY A 268 2.58 -5.68 -14.14
CA GLY A 268 1.87 -4.44 -13.82
C GLY A 268 2.85 -3.29 -13.57
N GLU A 269 2.74 -2.70 -12.38
CA GLU A 269 3.45 -1.46 -12.01
C GLU A 269 4.95 -1.65 -11.72
N MET A 270 5.46 -2.90 -11.71
CA MET A 270 6.89 -3.16 -11.65
C MET A 270 7.62 -2.91 -12.98
N ILE A 271 6.89 -2.71 -14.08
CA ILE A 271 7.48 -2.51 -15.42
C ILE A 271 8.53 -1.38 -15.51
N PRO A 272 8.45 -0.25 -14.77
CA PRO A 272 9.46 0.80 -14.84
C PRO A 272 10.82 0.38 -14.30
N ALA A 273 10.91 -0.72 -13.53
CA ALA A 273 12.16 -1.23 -12.97
C ALA A 273 13.24 -1.44 -14.03
N HIS A 274 12.85 -1.82 -15.25
CA HIS A 274 13.74 -2.05 -16.38
C HIS A 274 14.47 -0.78 -16.83
N GLY A 275 13.95 0.41 -16.52
CA GLY A 275 14.62 1.67 -16.84
C GLY A 275 15.80 1.99 -15.92
N TYR A 276 15.85 1.41 -14.71
CA TYR A 276 16.83 1.77 -13.69
C TYR A 276 18.16 1.01 -13.88
N PRO A 277 19.30 1.71 -14.05
CA PRO A 277 20.60 1.10 -14.31
C PRO A 277 21.03 0.03 -13.30
N GLU A 278 20.83 0.27 -12.00
CA GLU A 278 21.25 -0.66 -10.95
C GLU A 278 20.42 -1.96 -10.93
N LEU A 279 19.18 -1.93 -11.42
CA LEU A 279 18.32 -3.11 -11.47
C LEU A 279 18.55 -3.88 -12.77
N LYS A 280 18.58 -3.20 -13.91
CA LYS A 280 18.71 -3.83 -15.24
C LYS A 280 20.10 -4.40 -15.54
N LYS A 281 21.11 -4.12 -14.70
CA LYS A 281 22.42 -4.77 -14.81
C LYS A 281 22.34 -6.29 -14.59
N HIS A 282 21.35 -6.77 -13.83
CA HIS A 282 21.07 -8.18 -13.61
C HIS A 282 20.46 -8.81 -14.87
N LYS A 283 21.21 -9.66 -15.57
CA LYS A 283 20.82 -10.19 -16.89
C LYS A 283 19.64 -11.16 -16.86
N HIS A 284 19.30 -11.69 -15.68
CA HIS A 284 18.12 -12.53 -15.47
C HIS A 284 16.87 -11.72 -15.11
N LEU A 285 16.94 -10.39 -14.96
CA LEU A 285 15.77 -9.51 -15.09
C LEU A 285 15.43 -9.40 -16.58
N ILE A 286 14.64 -10.33 -17.10
CA ILE A 286 14.56 -10.53 -18.54
C ILE A 286 13.44 -9.74 -19.23
N GLY A 287 12.38 -9.36 -18.52
CA GLY A 287 11.24 -8.70 -19.15
C GLY A 287 10.04 -8.45 -18.26
N ASN A 288 8.90 -8.16 -18.89
CA ASN A 288 7.60 -7.98 -18.24
C ASN A 288 6.62 -9.06 -18.71
N PHE A 289 5.99 -9.73 -17.76
CA PHE A 289 4.95 -10.72 -18.02
C PHE A 289 3.57 -10.05 -17.91
N GLY A 290 2.72 -10.32 -18.90
CA GLY A 290 1.32 -9.89 -18.84
C GLY A 290 1.12 -8.39 -19.03
N THR A 291 0.02 -7.90 -18.48
CA THR A 291 -0.45 -6.53 -18.67
C THR A 291 -0.72 -5.84 -17.33
N ALA A 292 -1.82 -5.09 -17.21
CA ALA A 292 -2.20 -4.41 -15.98
C ALA A 292 -2.97 -5.36 -15.04
N TRP A 293 -2.98 -5.00 -13.75
CA TRP A 293 -3.42 -5.86 -12.65
C TRP A 293 -4.81 -6.48 -12.79
N GLN A 294 -5.76 -5.81 -13.47
CA GLN A 294 -7.11 -6.33 -13.65
C GLN A 294 -7.17 -7.63 -14.46
N ASN A 295 -6.12 -7.92 -15.24
CA ASN A 295 -5.98 -9.15 -16.02
C ASN A 295 -5.27 -10.27 -15.24
N GLN A 296 -4.78 -10.02 -14.02
CA GLN A 296 -3.89 -10.94 -13.32
C GLN A 296 -4.52 -12.34 -13.13
N GLN A 297 -5.83 -12.42 -12.87
CA GLN A 297 -6.49 -13.72 -12.65
C GLN A 297 -6.48 -14.60 -13.90
N LYS A 298 -6.52 -13.98 -15.09
CA LYS A 298 -6.43 -14.68 -16.37
C LYS A 298 -4.97 -14.99 -16.71
N GLU A 299 -4.07 -14.05 -16.45
CA GLU A 299 -2.65 -14.17 -16.80
C GLU A 299 -1.89 -15.14 -15.88
N PHE A 300 -2.30 -15.26 -14.62
CA PHE A 300 -1.69 -16.16 -13.63
C PHE A 300 -2.34 -17.55 -13.59
N ASP A 301 -3.45 -17.76 -14.30
CA ASP A 301 -4.15 -19.03 -14.31
C ASP A 301 -3.25 -20.16 -14.86
N ASN A 302 -3.04 -21.21 -14.07
CA ASN A 302 -2.15 -22.33 -14.39
C ASN A 302 -0.70 -21.92 -14.73
N LEU A 303 -0.23 -20.77 -14.22
CA LEU A 303 1.11 -20.28 -14.48
C LEU A 303 2.16 -21.29 -13.95
N PRO A 304 3.09 -21.79 -14.78
CA PRO A 304 4.12 -22.74 -14.34
C PRO A 304 5.30 -22.04 -13.66
N GLY A 305 5.07 -20.92 -12.99
CA GLY A 305 6.08 -20.11 -12.30
C GLY A 305 5.53 -19.53 -11.00
N CYS A 306 6.41 -18.89 -10.23
CA CYS A 306 6.06 -18.32 -8.93
C CYS A 306 5.70 -16.84 -9.06
N ILE A 307 4.83 -16.32 -8.18
CA ILE A 307 4.42 -14.91 -8.15
C ILE A 307 4.79 -14.30 -6.79
N LEU A 308 5.36 -13.11 -6.78
CA LEU A 308 5.64 -12.31 -5.58
C LEU A 308 4.90 -10.97 -5.66
N MET A 309 4.01 -10.72 -4.71
CA MET A 309 3.24 -9.49 -4.59
C MET A 309 3.85 -8.59 -3.52
N THR A 310 4.44 -7.47 -3.94
CA THR A 310 5.08 -6.50 -3.03
C THR A 310 4.09 -5.48 -2.48
N THR A 311 3.09 -5.09 -3.30
CA THR A 311 2.00 -4.16 -2.97
C THR A 311 0.72 -4.50 -3.74
N ASN A 312 -0.30 -3.63 -3.74
CA ASN A 312 -1.46 -3.76 -4.61
C ASN A 312 -1.07 -3.75 -6.10
N CYS A 313 -1.88 -4.33 -6.99
CA CYS A 313 -3.25 -4.79 -6.78
C CYS A 313 -3.38 -6.32 -6.76
N LEU A 314 -3.47 -6.89 -5.56
CA LEU A 314 -3.83 -8.28 -5.37
C LEU A 314 -5.34 -8.48 -5.58
N MET A 315 -5.71 -9.23 -6.61
CA MET A 315 -7.04 -9.83 -6.73
C MET A 315 -7.07 -11.19 -6.01
N THR A 316 -8.25 -11.64 -5.59
CA THR A 316 -8.47 -12.97 -5.00
C THR A 316 -7.75 -14.06 -5.82
N PRO A 317 -6.77 -14.78 -5.24
CA PRO A 317 -6.08 -15.86 -5.93
C PRO A 317 -7.03 -16.99 -6.34
N ARG A 318 -6.86 -17.52 -7.56
CA ARG A 318 -7.53 -18.75 -8.01
C ARG A 318 -6.82 -19.97 -7.45
N ASP A 319 -7.56 -21.08 -7.35
CA ASP A 319 -7.02 -22.34 -6.84
C ASP A 319 -5.85 -22.88 -7.69
N SER A 320 -5.81 -22.56 -8.99
CA SER A 320 -4.75 -22.98 -9.90
C SER A 320 -3.37 -22.40 -9.61
N TYR A 321 -3.27 -21.31 -8.84
CA TYR A 321 -1.99 -20.66 -8.50
C TYR A 321 -1.90 -20.18 -7.05
N ARG A 322 -2.89 -20.46 -6.19
CA ARG A 322 -2.88 -20.08 -4.77
C ARG A 322 -1.66 -20.65 -4.03
N ASP A 323 -1.15 -21.80 -4.46
CA ASP A 323 0.02 -22.48 -3.87
C ASP A 323 1.37 -21.82 -4.21
N ARG A 324 1.39 -20.86 -5.14
CA ARG A 324 2.62 -20.28 -5.72
C ARG A 324 2.58 -18.76 -5.87
N ILE A 325 1.64 -18.10 -5.20
CA ILE A 325 1.59 -16.65 -5.05
C ILE A 325 1.93 -16.27 -3.61
N PHE A 326 2.95 -15.44 -3.45
CA PHE A 326 3.49 -15.03 -2.16
C PHE A 326 3.20 -13.54 -1.95
N ALA A 327 2.85 -13.16 -0.73
CA ALA A 327 2.81 -11.76 -0.30
C ALA A 327 4.07 -11.39 0.47
N THR A 328 4.35 -10.10 0.52
CA THR A 328 5.26 -9.51 1.50
C THR A 328 4.76 -8.09 1.86
N SER A 329 5.43 -7.45 2.81
CA SER A 329 5.10 -6.09 3.26
C SER A 329 3.63 -5.95 3.69
N ILE A 330 2.95 -4.89 3.28
CA ILE A 330 1.56 -4.61 3.64
C ILE A 330 0.54 -5.55 2.99
N VAL A 331 0.94 -6.33 1.97
CA VAL A 331 0.03 -7.21 1.22
C VAL A 331 -0.30 -8.42 2.08
N SER A 332 -1.59 -8.79 2.14
CA SER A 332 -1.98 -10.07 2.73
C SER A 332 -3.32 -10.55 2.20
N PHE A 333 -3.51 -11.86 2.23
CA PHE A 333 -4.76 -12.54 1.91
C PHE A 333 -4.85 -13.80 2.80
N PRO A 334 -6.04 -14.22 3.26
CA PRO A 334 -6.18 -15.40 4.10
C PRO A 334 -5.47 -16.62 3.51
N ASP A 335 -4.68 -17.28 4.36
CA ASP A 335 -3.91 -18.50 4.05
C ASP A 335 -2.89 -18.36 2.90
N MET A 336 -2.56 -17.13 2.49
CA MET A 336 -1.58 -16.91 1.44
C MET A 336 -0.15 -16.99 2.01
N PRO A 337 0.77 -17.72 1.35
CA PRO A 337 2.17 -17.73 1.74
C PRO A 337 2.74 -16.31 1.87
N TYR A 338 3.42 -16.03 2.97
CA TYR A 338 3.89 -14.68 3.29
C TYR A 338 5.40 -14.67 3.59
N ILE A 339 6.12 -13.73 2.96
CA ILE A 339 7.54 -13.48 3.20
C ILE A 339 7.67 -12.37 4.25
N GLU A 340 8.09 -12.77 5.44
CA GLU A 340 8.37 -11.85 6.54
C GLU A 340 9.65 -11.05 6.33
N GLU A 341 9.62 -9.81 6.78
CA GLU A 341 10.81 -8.99 6.94
C GLU A 341 11.31 -9.14 8.38
N ARG A 342 12.59 -9.51 8.53
CA ARG A 342 13.28 -9.63 9.81
C ARG A 342 14.64 -8.96 9.71
N ASP A 343 14.94 -8.05 10.63
CA ASP A 343 16.20 -7.28 10.66
C ASP A 343 16.53 -6.62 9.32
N ASP A 344 15.55 -5.91 8.73
CA ASP A 344 15.63 -5.26 7.41
C ASP A 344 15.99 -6.20 6.23
N ARG A 345 15.75 -7.50 6.39
CA ARG A 345 15.99 -8.53 5.37
C ARG A 345 14.72 -9.34 5.10
N LYS A 346 14.52 -9.70 3.83
CA LYS A 346 13.51 -10.65 3.38
C LYS A 346 14.20 -11.85 2.77
N ASP A 347 13.85 -13.04 3.23
CA ASP A 347 14.37 -14.30 2.69
C ASP A 347 13.41 -14.84 1.63
N PHE A 348 13.83 -14.77 0.36
CA PHE A 348 13.06 -15.26 -0.77
C PHE A 348 13.32 -16.74 -1.09
N THR A 349 14.05 -17.47 -0.25
CA THR A 349 14.28 -18.92 -0.40
C THR A 349 12.99 -19.71 -0.70
N PRO A 350 11.83 -19.47 -0.03
CA PRO A 350 10.59 -20.16 -0.36
C PRO A 350 10.11 -19.90 -1.81
N VAL A 351 10.18 -18.65 -2.28
CA VAL A 351 9.79 -18.24 -3.65
C VAL A 351 10.71 -18.88 -4.68
N ILE A 352 12.02 -18.86 -4.40
CA ILE A 352 13.08 -19.41 -5.26
C ILE A 352 12.92 -20.93 -5.42
N ASN A 353 12.76 -21.66 -4.31
CA ASN A 353 12.60 -23.11 -4.34
C ASN A 353 11.34 -23.50 -5.09
N LYS A 354 10.22 -22.79 -4.87
CA LYS A 354 8.98 -23.05 -5.59
C LYS A 354 9.11 -22.80 -7.09
N ALA A 355 9.79 -21.72 -7.50
CA ALA A 355 10.03 -21.46 -8.92
C ALA A 355 10.86 -22.56 -9.61
N LEU A 356 11.88 -23.08 -8.93
CA LEU A 356 12.71 -24.19 -9.42
C LEU A 356 11.92 -25.50 -9.53
N GLU A 357 11.10 -25.81 -8.52
CA GLU A 357 10.20 -26.98 -8.51
C GLU A 357 9.24 -26.98 -9.71
N LEU A 358 8.66 -25.81 -10.03
CA LEU A 358 7.70 -25.66 -11.12
C LEU A 358 8.32 -25.78 -12.52
N GLY A 359 9.62 -25.53 -12.64
CA GLY A 359 10.39 -25.72 -13.88
C GLY A 359 10.11 -24.70 -15.01
N GLY A 360 9.05 -23.89 -14.91
CA GLY A 360 8.77 -22.79 -15.84
C GLY A 360 8.26 -23.19 -17.21
N PHE A 361 8.41 -22.29 -18.18
CA PHE A 361 8.00 -22.52 -19.57
C PHE A 361 8.93 -23.51 -20.27
N LYS A 362 8.39 -24.31 -21.19
CA LYS A 362 9.14 -25.32 -21.92
C LYS A 362 9.88 -24.76 -23.14
N GLU A 363 9.33 -23.73 -23.75
CA GLU A 363 9.83 -23.17 -25.01
C GLU A 363 9.88 -21.64 -24.93
N ASN A 364 10.73 -21.05 -25.76
CA ASN A 364 10.76 -19.62 -25.98
C ASN A 364 9.63 -19.23 -26.94
N GLU A 365 8.99 -18.09 -26.68
CA GLU A 365 8.18 -17.41 -27.70
C GLU A 365 9.08 -16.54 -28.59
N PRO A 366 8.65 -16.23 -29.84
CA PRO A 366 9.34 -15.23 -30.66
C PRO A 366 9.51 -13.92 -29.90
N GLU A 367 10.73 -13.36 -29.93
CA GLU A 367 11.05 -12.15 -29.16
C GLU A 367 10.19 -10.98 -29.62
N ARG A 368 9.53 -10.35 -28.65
CA ARG A 368 8.85 -9.07 -28.79
C ARG A 368 9.31 -8.16 -27.68
N LYS A 369 9.59 -6.91 -28.02
CA LYS A 369 10.13 -5.92 -27.10
C LYS A 369 9.30 -4.65 -27.12
N ILE A 370 9.34 -3.93 -26.02
CA ILE A 370 8.83 -2.57 -25.88
C ILE A 370 9.90 -1.70 -25.20
N VAL A 371 9.76 -0.38 -25.31
CA VAL A 371 10.71 0.58 -24.75
C VAL A 371 10.07 1.28 -23.54
N VAL A 372 10.84 1.39 -22.45
CA VAL A 372 10.47 2.11 -21.21
C VAL A 372 11.61 3.03 -20.77
N GLY A 373 11.47 3.70 -19.62
CA GLY A 373 12.59 4.44 -18.99
C GLY A 373 12.67 5.92 -19.36
N PHE A 374 11.57 6.50 -19.86
CA PHE A 374 11.46 7.94 -20.13
C PHE A 374 11.12 8.74 -18.86
N GLY A 375 11.96 8.63 -17.83
CA GLY A 375 11.85 9.45 -16.61
C GLY A 375 12.22 10.92 -16.84
N HIS A 376 12.02 11.79 -15.84
CA HIS A 376 12.24 13.24 -15.99
C HIS A 376 13.65 13.59 -16.47
N HIS A 377 14.69 12.94 -15.93
CA HIS A 377 16.07 13.15 -16.36
C HIS A 377 16.28 12.81 -17.84
N ALA A 378 15.79 11.66 -18.30
CA ALA A 378 15.92 11.24 -19.70
C ALA A 378 15.18 12.17 -20.67
N VAL A 379 14.00 12.67 -20.28
CA VAL A 379 13.24 13.62 -21.10
C VAL A 379 13.94 14.98 -21.14
N LEU A 380 14.33 15.52 -19.98
CA LEU A 380 14.93 16.85 -19.87
C LEU A 380 16.34 16.91 -20.46
N SER A 381 17.15 15.85 -20.38
CA SER A 381 18.49 15.81 -20.99
C SER A 381 18.44 15.84 -22.52
N ASN A 382 17.28 15.58 -23.12
CA ASN A 382 17.02 15.64 -24.55
C ASN A 382 16.11 16.83 -24.92
N ALA A 383 15.84 17.73 -23.97
CA ALA A 383 15.10 18.96 -24.22
C ALA A 383 16.07 20.06 -24.67
N GLY A 384 16.23 20.20 -26.00
CA GLY A 384 16.68 21.41 -26.72
C GLY A 384 17.95 22.09 -26.24
#